data_AF-A0A2R4ZMN5-F1
#
_entry.id   AF-A0A2R4ZMN5-F1
#
_cell.length_a   1.000
_cell.length_b   1.000
_cell.length_c   1.000
_cell.angle_alpha   90.00
_cell.angle_beta   90.00
_cell.angle_gamma   90.00
#
_symmetry.space_group_name_H-M   'P 1'
#
loop_
_entity.id
_entity.type
_entity.pdbx_description
1 polymer ?
#
loop_
_entity_poly.entity_id
_entity_poly.type
_entity_poly.pdbx_seq_one_letter_code
_entity_poly.pdbx_strand_id
1 'polypeptide(L)'
;MAFITIGSQTIDTLIARKKGYKVAMKVKKEMEKILSLIKQGSQFWRIYAELLDRELRASQINPGSIADIVATAAGLCVAMKAMERIKGANH
;
A
#
# COMPACT_ATOMS: atom_id res chain seq x y z
N MET A 1 -1.75 -6.10 -2.18
CA MET A 1 -3.08 -5.85 -1.61
C MET A 1 -3.05 -4.80 -0.52
N ALA A 2 -2.47 -5.06 0.66
CA ALA A 2 -2.42 -4.09 1.77
C ALA A 2 -1.91 -2.71 1.37
N PHE A 3 -0.83 -2.66 0.58
CA PHE A 3 -0.26 -1.44 0.04
C PHE A 3 -1.26 -0.58 -0.76
N ILE A 4 -1.95 -1.19 -1.72
CA ILE A 4 -2.99 -0.51 -2.52
C ILE A 4 -4.16 -0.08 -1.64
N THR A 5 -4.59 -0.92 -0.69
CA THR A 5 -5.68 -0.59 0.23
C THR A 5 -5.35 0.65 1.05
N ILE A 6 -4.20 0.68 1.74
CA ILE A 6 -3.78 1.82 2.57
C ILE A 6 -3.55 3.06 1.71
N GLY A 7 -2.85 2.91 0.59
CA GLY A 7 -2.51 4.02 -0.29
C GLY A 7 -3.71 4.64 -1.03
N SER A 8 -4.80 3.90 -1.20
CA SER A 8 -6.06 4.46 -1.71
C SER A 8 -6.80 5.33 -0.69
N GLN A 9 -6.55 5.13 0.61
CA GLN A 9 -7.27 5.81 1.69
C GLN A 9 -6.50 6.99 2.28
N THR A 10 -5.18 7.04 2.05
CA THR A 10 -4.29 7.98 2.72
C THR A 10 -3.40 8.71 1.73
N ILE A 11 -3.01 9.94 2.07
CA ILE A 11 -2.02 10.70 1.30
C ILE A 11 -0.64 10.30 1.79
N ASP A 12 0.22 9.87 0.87
CA ASP A 12 1.62 9.60 1.21
C ASP A 12 2.34 10.90 1.56
N THR A 13 2.74 11.02 2.82
CA THR A 13 3.38 12.22 3.35
C THR A 13 4.79 12.45 2.80
N LEU A 14 5.50 11.38 2.43
CA LEU A 14 6.82 11.50 1.80
C LEU A 14 6.69 12.09 0.39
N ILE A 15 5.71 11.64 -0.39
CA ILE A 15 5.39 12.24 -1.69
C ILE A 15 4.95 13.68 -1.50
N ALA A 16 4.00 13.95 -0.58
CA ALA A 16 3.47 15.29 -0.37
C ALA A 16 4.59 16.30 -0.01
N ARG A 17 5.54 15.89 0.83
CA ARG A 17 6.70 16.70 1.22
C ARG A 17 7.70 16.91 0.08
N LYS A 18 7.98 15.88 -0.73
CA LYS A 18 9.03 15.93 -1.76
C LYS A 18 8.57 16.44 -3.13
N LYS A 19 7.31 16.19 -3.49
CA LYS A 19 6.75 16.42 -4.84
C LYS A 19 5.47 17.26 -4.80
N GLY A 20 4.98 17.60 -3.61
CA GLY A 20 3.79 18.42 -3.41
C GLY A 20 2.49 17.62 -3.26
N TYR A 21 1.52 18.25 -2.58
CA TYR A 21 0.24 17.63 -2.24
C TYR A 21 -0.57 17.18 -3.47
N LYS A 22 -0.56 17.96 -4.57
CA LYS A 22 -1.29 17.61 -5.80
C LYS A 22 -0.78 16.30 -6.41
N VAL A 23 0.54 16.07 -6.39
CA VAL A 23 1.14 14.82 -6.87
C VAL A 23 0.75 13.66 -5.97
N ALA A 24 0.84 13.83 -4.65
CA ALA A 24 0.44 12.80 -3.69
C ALA A 24 -1.05 12.43 -3.82
N MET A 25 -1.92 13.41 -4.05
CA MET A 25 -3.34 13.20 -4.33
C MET A 25 -3.57 12.43 -5.64
N LYS A 26 -2.81 12.71 -6.70
CA LYS A 26 -2.89 11.95 -7.95
C LYS A 26 -2.55 10.48 -7.72
N VAL A 27 -1.46 10.20 -7.00
CA VAL A 27 -1.04 8.82 -6.67
C VAL A 27 -2.13 8.09 -5.88
N LYS A 28 -2.71 8.73 -4.85
CA LYS A 28 -3.85 8.19 -4.10
C LYS A 28 -5.02 7.81 -5.02
N LYS A 29 -5.41 8.70 -5.93
CA LYS A 29 -6.51 8.44 -6.88
C LYS A 29 -6.23 7.27 -7.82
N GLU A 30 -4.99 7.09 -8.29
CA GLU A 30 -4.64 5.92 -9.10
C GLU A 30 -4.75 4.62 -8.27
N MET A 31 -4.32 4.65 -6.99
CA MET A 31 -4.50 3.51 -6.08
C MET A 31 -5.98 3.21 -5.78
N GLU A 32 -6.85 4.23 -5.69
CA GLU A 32 -8.30 4.05 -5.57
C GLU A 32 -8.91 3.30 -6.77
N LYS A 33 -8.49 3.64 -7.99
CA LYS A 33 -8.94 2.93 -9.21
C LYS A 33 -8.51 1.46 -9.17
N ILE A 34 -7.26 1.18 -8.81
CA ILE A 34 -6.75 -0.20 -8.67
C ILE A 34 -7.56 -0.95 -7.59
N LEU A 35 -7.85 -0.32 -6.46
CA LEU A 35 -8.68 -0.92 -5.41
C LEU A 35 -10.10 -1.24 -5.91
N SER A 36 -10.69 -0.39 -6.74
CA SER A 36 -12.00 -0.66 -7.35
C SER A 36 -11.96 -1.93 -8.22
N LEU A 37 -10.94 -2.08 -9.06
CA LEU A 37 -10.76 -3.28 -9.89
C LEU A 37 -10.59 -4.55 -9.05
N ILE A 38 -9.81 -4.46 -7.97
CA ILE A 38 -9.65 -5.52 -6.98
C ILE A 38 -11.01 -5.93 -6.40
N LYS A 39 -11.81 -4.97 -5.95
CA LYS A 39 -13.13 -5.22 -5.33
C LYS A 39 -14.12 -5.84 -6.29
N GLN A 40 -14.00 -5.54 -7.59
CA GLN A 40 -14.79 -6.14 -8.66
C GLN A 40 -14.29 -7.54 -9.06
N GLY A 41 -13.19 -8.04 -8.48
CA GLY A 41 -12.60 -9.33 -8.86
C GLY A 41 -11.90 -9.32 -10.22
N SER A 42 -11.68 -8.14 -10.81
CA SER A 42 -11.11 -8.01 -12.15
C SER A 42 -9.60 -8.25 -12.16
N GLN A 43 -9.11 -9.22 -12.95
CA GLN A 43 -7.67 -9.51 -13.03
C GLN A 43 -6.84 -8.35 -13.61
N PHE A 44 -7.47 -7.37 -14.26
CA PHE A 44 -6.80 -6.20 -14.81
C PHE A 44 -6.11 -5.32 -13.75
N TRP A 45 -6.48 -5.44 -12.47
CA TRP A 45 -5.84 -4.66 -11.40
C TRP A 45 -4.32 -4.85 -11.38
N ARG A 46 -3.81 -6.03 -11.75
CA ARG A 46 -2.36 -6.32 -11.78
C ARG A 46 -1.64 -5.47 -12.82
N ILE A 47 -2.21 -5.38 -14.02
CA ILE A 47 -1.65 -4.58 -15.12
C ILE A 47 -1.64 -3.10 -14.73
N TYR A 48 -2.73 -2.59 -14.16
CA TYR A 48 -2.79 -1.20 -13.71
C TYR A 48 -1.81 -0.90 -12.57
N ALA A 49 -1.62 -1.84 -11.64
CA ALA A 49 -0.63 -1.70 -10.58
C ALA A 49 0.80 -1.65 -11.13
N GLU A 50 1.14 -2.50 -12.11
CA GLU A 50 2.45 -2.49 -12.78
C GLU A 50 2.68 -1.20 -13.58
N LEU A 51 1.65 -0.69 -14.26
CA LEU A 51 1.73 0.58 -14.98
C LEU A 51 1.99 1.74 -14.03
N LEU A 52 1.23 1.84 -12.93
CA LEU A 52 1.45 2.86 -11.90
C LEU A 52 2.87 2.77 -11.34
N ASP A 53 3.32 1.57 -10.97
CA ASP A 53 4.66 1.35 -10.42
C ASP A 53 5.78 1.78 -11.40
N ARG A 54 5.62 1.51 -12.71
CA ARG A 54 6.53 2.03 -13.75
C ARG A 54 6.51 3.57 -13.82
N GLU A 55 5.34 4.19 -13.82
CA GLU A 55 5.19 5.65 -13.86
C GLU A 55 5.82 6.33 -12.65
N LEU A 56 5.62 5.77 -11.45
CA LEU A 56 6.20 6.28 -10.20
C LEU A 56 7.73 6.20 -10.24
N ARG A 57 8.29 5.06 -10.70
CA ARG A 57 9.74 4.90 -10.89
C ARG A 57 10.30 5.90 -11.90
N ALA A 58 9.69 6.02 -13.07
CA ALA A 58 10.11 6.96 -14.11
C ALA A 58 10.08 8.41 -13.61
N SER A 59 9.13 8.75 -12.75
CA SER A 59 8.97 10.09 -12.16
C SER A 59 9.78 10.31 -10.87
N GLN A 60 10.55 9.31 -10.42
CA GLN A 60 11.25 9.31 -9.13
C GLN A 60 10.32 9.67 -7.95
N ILE A 61 9.11 9.12 -7.95
CA ILE A 61 8.11 9.27 -6.89
C ILE A 61 8.14 7.99 -6.03
N ASN A 62 8.39 8.14 -4.74
CA ASN A 62 8.42 7.02 -3.79
C ASN A 62 7.27 7.15 -2.77
N PRO A 63 6.24 6.29 -2.84
CA PRO A 63 5.20 6.14 -1.80
C PRO A 63 5.74 5.43 -0.54
N GLY A 64 6.79 6.00 0.06
CA GLY A 64 7.56 5.37 1.14
C GLY A 64 6.81 5.32 2.47
N SER A 65 6.05 6.35 2.83
CA SER A 65 5.29 6.36 4.09
C SER A 65 4.25 5.23 4.12
N ILE A 66 3.59 4.97 2.97
CA ILE A 66 2.66 3.83 2.85
C ILE A 66 3.41 2.50 2.98
N ALA A 67 4.60 2.38 2.39
CA ALA A 67 5.41 1.17 2.48
C ALA A 67 5.79 0.86 3.93
N ASP A 68 6.20 1.88 4.69
CA ASP A 68 6.56 1.75 6.11
C ASP A 68 5.38 1.29 6.98
N ILE A 69 4.17 1.81 6.71
CA ILE A 69 2.94 1.37 7.38
C ILE A 69 2.68 -0.12 7.09
N VAL A 70 2.78 -0.53 5.82
CA VAL A 70 2.56 -1.93 5.43
C VAL A 70 3.57 -2.86 6.08
N ALA A 71 4.85 -2.48 6.09
CA ALA A 71 5.92 -3.25 6.72
C ALA A 71 5.67 -3.43 8.22
N THR A 72 5.30 -2.33 8.90
CA THR A 72 4.97 -2.34 10.33
C THR A 72 3.78 -3.24 10.63
N ALA A 73 2.71 -3.13 9.85
CA ALA A 73 1.51 -3.97 10.01
C ALA A 73 1.80 -5.45 9.77
N ALA A 74 2.62 -5.77 8.77
CA ALA A 74 3.05 -7.14 8.50
C ALA A 74 3.86 -7.72 9.68
N GLY A 75 4.81 -6.94 10.21
CA GLY A 75 5.61 -7.34 11.39
C GLY A 75 4.73 -7.60 12.62
N LEU A 76 3.78 -6.71 12.90
CA LEU A 76 2.84 -6.88 14.02
C LEU A 76 2.00 -8.14 13.86
N CYS A 77 1.49 -8.43 12.66
CA CYS A 77 0.70 -9.63 12.38
C CYS A 77 1.49 -10.92 12.66
N VAL A 78 2.77 -10.94 12.26
CA VAL A 78 3.67 -12.08 12.55
C VAL A 78 3.90 -12.24 14.05
N ALA A 79 4.17 -11.14 14.76
CA ALA A 79 4.39 -11.16 16.20
C ALA A 79 3.14 -11.66 16.97
N MET A 80 1.95 -11.21 16.59
CA MET A 80 0.69 -11.65 17.19
C MET A 80 0.48 -13.16 17.02
N LYS A 81 0.66 -13.69 15.81
CA LYS A 81 0.54 -15.13 15.54
C LYS A 81 1.55 -15.96 16.31
N ALA A 82 2.77 -15.46 16.48
CA ALA A 82 3.79 -16.13 17.30
C ALA A 82 3.34 -16.21 18.76
N MET A 83 2.83 -15.11 19.33
CA MET A 83 2.31 -15.10 20.70
C MET A 83 1.12 -16.03 20.90
N GLU A 84 0.20 -16.11 19.94
CA GLU A 84 -0.94 -17.05 19.99
C GLU A 84 -0.50 -18.51 20.03
N ARG A 85 0.50 -18.88 19.22
CA ARG A 85 1.07 -20.24 19.23
C ARG A 85 1.74 -20.58 20.56
N ILE A 86 2.48 -19.63 21.14
CA ILE A 86 3.12 -19.83 22.45
C ILE A 86 2.06 -20.05 23.54
N LYS A 87 0.98 -19.25 23.53
CA LYS A 87 -0.13 -19.41 24.48
C LYS A 87 -0.86 -20.75 24.29
N GLY A 88 -1.13 -21.14 23.04
CA GLY A 88 -1.80 -22.40 22.72
C GLY A 88 -0.97 -23.66 22.94
N ALA A 89 0.36 -23.54 23.03
CA ALA A 89 1.25 -24.67 23.36
C ALA A 89 1.42 -24.90 24.88
N ASN A 90 0.98 -23.94 25.70
CA ASN A 90 1.07 -23.99 27.17
C ASN A 90 -0.26 -24.40 27.83
N HIS A 91 -1.22 -24.92 27.05
CA HIS A 91 -2.50 -25.50 27.49
C HIS A 91 -2.63 -26.88 26.85
#